data_AF-A0A534NT78-F1
#
_entry.id   AF-A0A534NT78-F1
#
_cell.length_a   1.000
_cell.length_b   1.000
_cell.length_c   1.000
_cell.angle_alpha   90.00
_cell.angle_beta   90.00
_cell.angle_gamma   90.00
#
_symmetry.space_group_name_H-M   'P 1'
#
loop_
_entity.id
_entity.type
_entity.pdbx_description
1 polymer ?
#
loop_
_entity_poly.entity_id
_entity_poly.type
_entity_poly.pdbx_seq_one_letter_code
_entity_poly.pdbx_strand_id
1 'polypeptide(L)'
;GDVNPPVFAWAAWRVYKIEKKRRGSGDRKFLKRVFHKLMLNFTWWVNRKDAEGRNVFQGGFLGLDNIGVFDRSAPLPGGGHLEQSDGTSWMAMYCLNMLSIALELAREEDEYEDVASKFWEHFVHIARAMNTMGLWDEEDGFEDVASKFWEHFVHIARAMNTMGLWDEEDGFYYDVLHRGSEEMTLRIRSMVGLIPLFAVEPIPAELIAKFPAFARRMEWFIDHRPDLTEGVACMRTLGAMDRRLFSVVEPRKLAKILRRLLDESEFLSPHGIRALSRVHRDQPYSLKIDGAEYGVRYEPAESSSGLFGGNSNWRGPIWFPVNYLLIESLQKFHHYLGDGFTVEFPTGSGRQLTLAQVATELSRRLSSIFLRDGDGRRPAFGKAEKMQRDPHFRDYLLFHEYFNGDDGSGVGANHQTGWTGLVAKLLQQSGE
;
A
#
# COMPACT_ATOMS: atom_id res chain seq x y z
N GLY A 1 -18.27 10.51 7.83
CA GLY A 1 -18.18 9.07 8.11
C GLY A 1 -16.80 8.61 7.75
N ASP A 2 -16.21 7.81 8.62
CA ASP A 2 -14.89 7.22 8.41
C ASP A 2 -14.90 6.23 7.25
N VAL A 3 -13.74 6.10 6.62
CA VAL A 3 -13.55 5.24 5.47
C VAL A 3 -12.48 4.20 5.76
N ASN A 4 -12.69 3.02 5.18
CA ASN A 4 -11.75 1.92 5.20
C ASN A 4 -10.95 1.89 3.89
N PRO A 5 -9.78 1.25 3.84
CA PRO A 5 -9.00 1.08 2.62
C PRO A 5 -9.84 0.45 1.50
N PRO A 6 -9.89 1.06 0.30
CA PRO A 6 -10.75 0.61 -0.80
C PRO A 6 -10.19 -0.58 -1.59
N VAL A 7 -9.99 -1.72 -0.91
CA VAL A 7 -9.39 -2.93 -1.49
C VAL A 7 -10.35 -3.75 -2.37
N PHE A 8 -11.59 -3.28 -2.59
CA PHE A 8 -12.61 -4.01 -3.33
C PHE A 8 -12.25 -4.23 -4.81
N ALA A 9 -11.59 -3.26 -5.47
CA ALA A 9 -11.13 -3.41 -6.85
C ALA A 9 -10.08 -4.52 -6.97
N TRP A 10 -9.11 -4.54 -6.05
CA TRP A 10 -8.12 -5.62 -5.94
C TRP A 10 -8.79 -6.97 -5.69
N ALA A 11 -9.75 -7.05 -4.75
CA ALA A 11 -10.44 -8.30 -4.42
C ALA A 11 -11.25 -8.84 -5.61
N ALA A 12 -12.03 -7.98 -6.27
CA ALA A 12 -12.79 -8.35 -7.47
C ALA A 12 -11.89 -8.85 -8.60
N TRP A 13 -10.77 -8.15 -8.85
CA TRP A 13 -9.78 -8.57 -9.82
C TRP A 13 -9.15 -9.92 -9.46
N ARG A 14 -8.85 -10.15 -8.18
CA ARG A 14 -8.29 -11.40 -7.69
C ARG A 14 -9.25 -12.57 -7.85
N VAL A 15 -10.53 -12.40 -7.52
CA VAL A 15 -11.57 -13.42 -7.73
C VAL A 15 -11.67 -13.81 -9.20
N TYR A 16 -11.76 -12.82 -10.09
CA TYR A 16 -11.80 -13.06 -11.54
C TYR A 16 -10.56 -13.84 -12.04
N LYS A 17 -9.36 -13.44 -11.62
CA LYS A 17 -8.11 -14.13 -11.99
C LYS A 17 -8.04 -15.56 -11.47
N ILE A 18 -8.51 -15.81 -10.25
CA ILE A 18 -8.55 -17.16 -9.67
C ILE A 18 -9.47 -18.07 -10.49
N GLU A 19 -10.66 -17.58 -10.85
CA GLU A 19 -11.59 -18.33 -11.69
C GLU A 19 -11.00 -18.59 -13.08
N LYS A 20 -10.46 -17.55 -13.72
CA LYS A 20 -9.81 -17.65 -15.03
C LYS A 20 -8.69 -18.69 -15.03
N LYS A 21 -7.86 -18.74 -13.99
CA LYS A 21 -6.81 -19.77 -13.84
C LYS A 21 -7.40 -21.18 -13.67
N ARG A 22 -8.51 -21.33 -12.93
CA ARG A 22 -9.11 -22.65 -12.63
C ARG A 22 -9.95 -23.22 -13.78
N ARG A 23 -10.63 -22.36 -14.53
CA ARG A 23 -11.61 -22.76 -15.57
C ARG A 23 -11.13 -22.51 -17.00
N GLY A 24 -10.00 -21.80 -17.17
CA GLY A 24 -9.53 -21.32 -18.48
C GLY A 24 -10.18 -20.02 -18.95
N SER A 25 -11.35 -19.67 -18.39
CA SER A 25 -12.09 -18.42 -18.63
C SER A 25 -12.58 -17.81 -17.31
N GLY A 26 -12.59 -16.49 -17.19
CA GLY A 26 -13.14 -15.79 -16.02
C GLY A 26 -14.57 -15.29 -16.24
N ASP A 27 -15.36 -15.12 -15.18
CA ASP A 27 -16.70 -14.53 -15.25
C ASP A 27 -16.64 -13.02 -15.58
N ARG A 28 -16.65 -12.71 -16.88
CA ARG A 28 -16.67 -11.33 -17.39
C ARG A 28 -17.95 -10.58 -17.02
N LYS A 29 -19.08 -11.28 -16.89
CA LYS A 29 -20.36 -10.65 -16.49
C LYS A 29 -20.29 -10.17 -15.04
N PHE A 30 -19.72 -10.96 -14.14
CA PHE A 30 -19.37 -10.52 -12.79
C PHE A 30 -18.45 -9.31 -12.84
N LEU A 31 -17.35 -9.41 -13.60
CA LEU A 31 -16.33 -8.37 -13.67
C LEU A 31 -16.91 -7.02 -14.14
N LYS A 32 -17.72 -7.01 -15.21
CA LYS A 32 -18.41 -5.81 -15.71
C LYS A 32 -19.39 -5.22 -14.69
N ARG A 33 -20.20 -6.06 -14.04
CA ARG A 33 -21.17 -5.63 -13.03
C ARG A 33 -20.51 -5.00 -11.82
N VAL A 34 -19.40 -5.58 -11.33
CA VAL A 34 -18.67 -5.02 -10.20
C VAL A 34 -17.88 -3.79 -10.61
N PHE A 35 -17.29 -3.77 -11.81
CA PHE A 35 -16.57 -2.62 -12.36
C PHE A 35 -17.42 -1.34 -12.36
N HIS A 36 -18.68 -1.41 -12.79
CA HIS A 36 -19.58 -0.24 -12.76
C HIS A 36 -19.84 0.28 -11.34
N LYS A 37 -19.97 -0.62 -10.35
CA LYS A 37 -20.12 -0.23 -8.93
C LYS A 37 -18.84 0.36 -8.36
N LEU A 38 -17.69 -0.20 -8.75
CA LEU A 38 -16.39 0.31 -8.37
C LEU A 38 -16.14 1.70 -8.95
N MET A 39 -16.57 1.99 -10.19
CA MET A 39 -16.50 3.35 -10.73
C MET A 39 -17.30 4.36 -9.89
N LEU A 40 -18.52 4.02 -9.48
CA LEU A 40 -19.33 4.88 -8.60
C LEU A 40 -18.63 5.10 -7.24
N ASN A 41 -18.05 4.05 -6.69
CA ASN A 41 -17.30 4.13 -5.44
C ASN A 41 -16.02 4.98 -5.58
N PHE A 42 -15.28 4.83 -6.68
CA PHE A 42 -14.10 5.62 -7.00
C PHE A 42 -14.45 7.11 -7.14
N THR A 43 -15.51 7.44 -7.88
CA THR A 43 -15.99 8.83 -8.01
C THR A 43 -16.40 9.41 -6.66
N TRP A 44 -17.01 8.60 -5.78
CA TRP A 44 -17.31 9.05 -4.42
C TRP A 44 -16.03 9.38 -3.64
N TRP A 45 -14.98 8.57 -3.75
CA TRP A 45 -13.68 8.85 -3.12
C TRP A 45 -13.07 10.16 -3.59
N VAL A 46 -12.97 10.35 -4.90
CA VAL A 46 -12.47 11.60 -5.51
C VAL A 46 -13.29 12.80 -5.03
N ASN A 47 -14.61 12.70 -4.97
CA ASN A 47 -15.45 13.86 -4.64
C ASN A 47 -15.55 14.17 -3.13
N ARG A 48 -15.29 13.20 -2.26
CA ARG A 48 -15.53 13.34 -0.80
C ARG A 48 -14.27 13.32 0.04
N LYS A 49 -13.18 12.80 -0.49
CA LYS A 49 -11.94 12.55 0.25
C LYS A 49 -10.73 13.21 -0.39
N ASP A 50 -10.94 14.00 -1.43
CA ASP A 50 -9.97 14.95 -1.98
C ASP A 50 -10.59 16.35 -1.95
N ALA A 51 -10.77 16.89 -0.73
CA ALA A 51 -11.58 18.09 -0.49
C ALA A 51 -11.05 19.34 -1.19
N GLU A 52 -9.74 19.36 -1.47
CA GLU A 52 -9.05 20.46 -2.15
C GLU A 52 -8.74 20.17 -3.62
N GLY A 53 -9.15 18.99 -4.12
CA GLY A 53 -8.86 18.56 -5.48
C GLY A 53 -7.36 18.43 -5.74
N ARG A 54 -6.54 18.04 -4.76
CA ARG A 54 -5.07 17.91 -4.88
C ARG A 54 -4.63 16.51 -5.29
N ASN A 55 -5.56 15.56 -5.40
CA ASN A 55 -5.29 14.12 -5.45
C ASN A 55 -4.50 13.61 -4.24
N VAL A 56 -4.51 14.36 -3.14
CA VAL A 56 -4.00 13.94 -1.84
C VAL A 56 -5.22 13.56 -1.01
N PHE A 57 -5.41 12.26 -0.85
CA PHE A 57 -6.64 11.76 -0.27
C PHE A 57 -6.58 11.78 1.25
N GLN A 58 -7.53 12.50 1.85
CA GLN A 58 -7.72 12.60 3.28
C GLN A 58 -8.90 11.70 3.66
N GLY A 59 -8.63 10.64 4.41
CA GLY A 59 -9.57 9.58 4.70
C GLY A 59 -10.15 9.61 6.10
N GLY A 60 -9.32 9.92 7.08
CA GLY A 60 -9.57 9.59 8.48
C GLY A 60 -9.06 8.19 8.82
N PHE A 61 -9.89 7.38 9.51
CA PHE A 61 -9.59 6.04 10.07
C PHE A 61 -8.68 5.12 9.25
N LEU A 62 -9.01 4.83 7.98
CA LEU A 62 -8.28 3.93 7.07
C LEU A 62 -7.86 2.57 7.67
N GLY A 63 -8.53 2.13 8.74
CA GLY A 63 -8.30 0.84 9.39
C GLY A 63 -6.99 0.71 10.16
N LEU A 64 -6.24 1.81 10.36
CA LEU A 64 -4.95 1.83 11.07
C LEU A 64 -5.05 2.66 12.35
N ASP A 65 -6.00 2.29 13.20
CA ASP A 65 -6.60 3.07 14.29
C ASP A 65 -5.59 3.94 15.08
N ASN A 66 -4.63 3.29 15.73
CA ASN A 66 -3.67 3.95 16.62
C ASN A 66 -2.27 4.12 15.99
N ILE A 67 -2.10 3.99 14.66
CA ILE A 67 -0.77 4.01 14.04
C ILE A 67 -0.04 5.35 14.21
N GLY A 68 -0.80 6.45 14.24
CA GLY A 68 -0.28 7.82 14.32
C GLY A 68 -0.36 8.43 15.72
N VAL A 69 0.03 9.71 15.80
CA VAL A 69 -0.07 10.54 17.02
C VAL A 69 -1.49 11.05 17.29
N PHE A 70 -2.32 11.15 16.26
CA PHE A 70 -3.68 11.68 16.34
C PHE A 70 -4.71 10.62 15.98
N ASP A 71 -5.89 10.74 16.58
CA ASP A 71 -7.10 10.13 16.04
C ASP A 71 -7.44 10.84 14.73
N ARG A 72 -7.21 10.13 13.62
CA ARG A 72 -7.45 10.63 12.25
C ARG A 72 -8.94 10.87 11.96
N SER A 73 -9.83 10.32 12.77
CA SER A 73 -11.29 10.49 12.63
C SER A 73 -11.83 11.70 13.39
N ALA A 74 -11.02 12.33 14.23
CA ALA A 74 -11.38 13.51 15.01
C ALA A 74 -10.75 14.80 14.44
N PRO A 75 -11.31 15.98 14.74
CA PRO A 75 -10.63 17.24 14.48
C PRO A 75 -9.25 17.27 15.14
N LEU A 76 -8.24 17.71 14.39
CA LEU A 76 -6.86 17.76 14.91
C LEU A 76 -6.73 18.80 16.03
N PRO A 77 -6.00 18.47 17.12
CA PRO A 77 -5.69 19.44 18.16
C PRO A 77 -5.01 20.68 17.56
N GLY A 78 -5.55 21.86 17.87
CA GLY A 78 -5.02 23.12 17.36
C GLY A 78 -5.34 23.41 15.89
N GLY A 79 -6.29 22.70 15.30
CA GLY A 79 -6.74 22.90 13.91
C GLY A 79 -5.76 22.34 12.87
N GLY A 80 -6.05 22.62 11.60
CA GLY A 80 -5.26 22.12 10.47
C GLY A 80 -5.82 20.85 9.84
N HIS A 81 -5.03 20.26 8.94
CA HIS A 81 -5.37 18.99 8.26
C HIS A 81 -4.14 18.10 8.10
N LEU A 82 -4.38 16.80 7.88
CA LEU A 82 -3.33 15.80 7.69
C LEU A 82 -3.35 15.33 6.24
N GLU A 83 -2.22 15.44 5.56
CA GLU A 83 -1.98 14.76 4.30
C GLU A 83 -1.50 13.34 4.58
N GLN A 84 -2.34 12.37 4.21
CA GLN A 84 -2.16 10.96 4.55
C GLN A 84 -1.52 10.21 3.37
N SER A 85 -0.31 9.69 3.60
CA SER A 85 0.44 8.96 2.57
C SER A 85 -0.20 7.62 2.22
N ASP A 86 -0.80 6.94 3.20
CA ASP A 86 -1.55 5.70 3.00
C ASP A 86 -2.85 5.92 2.23
N GLY A 87 -3.65 6.92 2.59
CA GLY A 87 -4.90 7.26 1.90
C GLY A 87 -4.70 7.50 0.40
N THR A 88 -3.66 8.27 0.07
CA THR A 88 -3.27 8.58 -1.29
C THR A 88 -2.77 7.33 -2.04
N SER A 89 -1.96 6.51 -1.38
CA SER A 89 -1.46 5.25 -1.93
C SER A 89 -2.56 4.22 -2.23
N TRP A 90 -3.56 4.14 -1.36
CA TRP A 90 -4.70 3.24 -1.59
C TRP A 90 -5.49 3.62 -2.85
N MET A 91 -5.62 4.91 -3.13
CA MET A 91 -6.27 5.39 -4.34
C MET A 91 -5.41 5.17 -5.59
N ALA A 92 -4.09 5.31 -5.50
CA ALA A 92 -3.18 4.91 -6.58
C ALA A 92 -3.33 3.41 -6.90
N MET A 93 -3.36 2.57 -5.86
CA MET A 93 -3.62 1.13 -6.01
C MET A 93 -5.00 0.87 -6.62
N TYR A 94 -6.03 1.61 -6.22
CA TYR A 94 -7.37 1.52 -6.81
C TYR A 94 -7.31 1.81 -8.32
N CYS A 95 -6.69 2.93 -8.73
CA CYS A 95 -6.54 3.30 -10.13
C CYS A 95 -5.91 2.17 -10.95
N LEU A 96 -4.81 1.59 -10.47
CA LEU A 96 -4.12 0.50 -11.18
C LEU A 96 -4.96 -0.78 -11.28
N ASN A 97 -5.73 -1.12 -10.24
CA ASN A 97 -6.66 -2.25 -10.33
C ASN A 97 -7.78 -1.97 -11.34
N MET A 98 -8.33 -0.75 -11.36
CA MET A 98 -9.37 -0.38 -12.31
C MET A 98 -8.85 -0.32 -13.75
N LEU A 99 -7.63 0.19 -13.96
CA LEU A 99 -6.91 0.11 -15.23
C LEU A 99 -6.81 -1.34 -15.70
N SER A 100 -6.35 -2.24 -14.83
CA SER A 100 -6.21 -3.66 -15.15
C SER A 100 -7.54 -4.32 -15.54
N ILE A 101 -8.62 -3.99 -14.81
CA ILE A 101 -9.96 -4.49 -15.13
C ILE A 101 -10.46 -3.91 -16.45
N ALA A 102 -10.27 -2.60 -16.69
CA ALA A 102 -10.68 -1.93 -17.91
C ALA A 102 -9.98 -2.53 -19.14
N LEU A 103 -8.66 -2.74 -19.08
CA LEU A 103 -7.90 -3.41 -20.15
C LEU A 103 -8.35 -4.85 -20.38
N GLU A 104 -8.72 -5.59 -19.33
CA GLU A 104 -9.28 -6.94 -19.50
C GLU A 104 -10.66 -6.91 -20.19
N LEU A 105 -11.52 -5.94 -19.86
CA LEU A 105 -12.82 -5.76 -20.51
C LEU A 105 -12.65 -5.30 -21.96
N ALA A 106 -11.69 -4.42 -22.23
CA ALA A 106 -11.35 -3.88 -23.55
C ALA A 106 -10.95 -4.94 -24.59
N ARG A 107 -10.65 -6.17 -24.16
CA ARG A 107 -10.35 -7.28 -25.07
C ARG A 107 -11.52 -7.67 -25.98
N GLU A 108 -12.74 -7.31 -25.63
CA GLU A 108 -13.95 -7.61 -26.42
C GLU A 108 -14.82 -6.36 -26.69
N GLU A 109 -14.65 -5.31 -25.90
CA GLU A 109 -15.47 -4.09 -25.92
C GLU A 109 -14.53 -2.88 -25.88
N ASP A 110 -14.18 -2.34 -27.04
CA ASP A 110 -13.11 -1.34 -27.22
C ASP A 110 -13.38 -0.02 -26.49
N GLU A 111 -14.64 0.27 -26.13
CA GLU A 111 -15.02 1.46 -25.35
C GLU A 111 -14.37 1.48 -23.95
N TYR A 112 -13.95 0.31 -23.43
CA TYR A 112 -13.21 0.25 -22.17
C TYR A 112 -11.76 0.75 -22.29
N GLU A 113 -11.21 0.96 -23.49
CA GLU A 113 -9.89 1.59 -23.68
C GLU A 113 -9.88 3.06 -23.21
N ASP A 114 -10.97 3.78 -23.43
CA ASP A 114 -11.11 5.17 -22.95
C ASP A 114 -11.16 5.21 -21.42
N VAL A 115 -11.85 4.23 -20.82
CA VAL A 115 -11.93 4.09 -19.37
C VAL A 115 -10.57 3.70 -18.78
N ALA A 116 -9.82 2.82 -19.45
CA ALA A 116 -8.45 2.47 -19.08
C ALA A 116 -7.55 3.71 -19.08
N SER A 117 -7.63 4.52 -20.14
CA SER A 117 -6.87 5.77 -20.26
C SER A 117 -7.14 6.71 -19.08
N LYS A 118 -8.41 6.86 -18.70
CA LYS A 118 -8.82 7.69 -17.56
C LYS A 118 -8.19 7.23 -16.24
N PHE A 119 -8.21 5.91 -15.94
CA PHE A 119 -7.63 5.40 -14.70
C PHE A 119 -6.11 5.49 -14.69
N TRP A 120 -5.46 5.34 -15.85
CA TRP A 120 -4.03 5.57 -15.98
C TRP A 120 -3.66 7.04 -15.74
N GLU A 121 -4.38 7.99 -16.34
CA GLU A 121 -4.16 9.44 -16.11
C GLU A 121 -4.34 9.79 -14.63
N HIS A 122 -5.42 9.34 -13.98
CA HIS A 122 -5.62 9.54 -12.54
C HIS A 122 -4.47 8.96 -11.71
N PHE A 123 -3.97 7.78 -12.07
CA PHE A 123 -2.82 7.19 -11.39
C PHE A 123 -1.57 8.10 -11.51
N VAL A 124 -1.29 8.64 -12.70
CA VAL A 124 -0.14 9.53 -12.92
C VAL A 124 -0.24 10.78 -12.05
N HIS A 125 -1.42 11.41 -11.97
CA HIS A 125 -1.65 12.55 -11.09
C HIS A 125 -1.38 12.23 -9.61
N ILE A 126 -1.90 11.10 -9.12
CA ILE A 126 -1.68 10.66 -7.73
C ILE A 126 -0.20 10.40 -7.49
N ALA A 127 0.46 9.66 -8.40
CA ALA A 127 1.86 9.32 -8.27
C ALA A 127 2.76 10.58 -8.24
N ARG A 128 2.43 11.61 -9.04
CA ARG A 128 3.10 12.91 -8.98
C ARG A 128 2.89 13.59 -7.63
N ALA A 129 1.64 13.72 -7.18
CA ALA A 129 1.32 14.37 -5.90
C ALA A 129 2.06 13.73 -4.71
N MET A 130 2.30 12.42 -4.76
CA MET A 130 3.10 11.72 -3.74
C MET A 130 4.61 11.98 -3.83
N ASN A 131 5.13 12.35 -4.99
CA ASN A 131 6.57 12.35 -5.29
C ASN A 131 7.19 13.73 -5.51
N THR A 132 6.40 14.75 -5.85
CA THR A 132 6.91 16.09 -6.18
C THR A 132 6.84 17.03 -4.98
N MET A 133 7.92 17.81 -4.77
CA MET A 133 7.96 18.95 -3.84
C MET A 133 7.54 20.23 -4.57
N GLY A 134 6.75 21.09 -3.92
CA GLY A 134 6.17 22.35 -4.40
C GLY A 134 6.84 23.04 -5.59
N LEU A 135 6.24 22.87 -6.77
CA LEU A 135 6.54 23.62 -7.98
C LEU A 135 5.24 23.76 -8.80
N TRP A 136 4.36 24.67 -8.37
CA TRP A 136 3.41 25.31 -9.27
C TRP A 136 3.57 26.83 -9.18
N ASP A 137 3.99 27.43 -10.29
CA ASP A 137 4.01 28.87 -10.50
C ASP A 137 2.64 29.30 -11.04
N GLU A 138 2.08 30.39 -10.50
CA GLU A 138 0.70 30.83 -10.79
C GLU A 138 0.51 31.37 -12.22
N GLU A 139 1.59 31.55 -12.99
CA GLU A 139 1.57 32.14 -14.33
C GLU A 139 1.22 31.18 -15.49
N ASP A 140 1.18 29.86 -15.27
CA ASP A 140 0.84 28.88 -16.33
C ASP A 140 -0.69 28.73 -16.48
N GLY A 141 -1.31 29.75 -17.09
CA GLY A 141 -2.72 29.75 -17.45
C GLY A 141 -3.05 28.76 -18.58
N PHE A 142 -4.22 28.11 -18.49
CA PHE A 142 -4.86 27.47 -19.64
C PHE A 142 -6.34 27.82 -19.71
N GLU A 143 -6.69 28.56 -20.76
CA GLU A 143 -8.02 28.59 -21.35
C GLU A 143 -8.12 27.49 -22.42
N ASP A 144 -9.31 26.89 -22.50
CA ASP A 144 -9.89 26.13 -23.61
C ASP A 144 -9.62 24.60 -23.69
N VAL A 145 -10.63 23.78 -23.33
CA VAL A 145 -11.64 23.20 -24.26
C VAL A 145 -12.67 22.44 -23.41
N ALA A 146 -13.93 22.79 -23.63
CA ALA A 146 -15.09 22.39 -22.83
C ALA A 146 -15.36 20.87 -22.79
N SER A 147 -15.31 20.29 -21.59
CA SER A 147 -16.28 19.27 -21.18
C SER A 147 -16.54 19.43 -19.69
N LYS A 148 -17.80 19.34 -19.25
CA LYS A 148 -18.21 19.44 -17.83
C LYS A 148 -17.61 18.35 -16.91
N PHE A 149 -16.81 17.43 -17.46
CA PHE A 149 -16.03 16.44 -16.71
C PHE A 149 -14.58 16.89 -16.44
N TRP A 150 -14.09 17.96 -17.07
CA TRP A 150 -12.75 18.52 -16.90
C TRP A 150 -12.61 19.48 -15.71
N GLU A 151 -13.70 20.02 -15.16
CA GLU A 151 -13.62 20.95 -14.02
C GLU A 151 -13.01 20.30 -12.77
N HIS A 152 -13.24 18.99 -12.54
CA HIS A 152 -12.52 18.26 -11.49
C HIS A 152 -11.01 18.17 -11.79
N PHE A 153 -10.62 18.03 -13.06
CA PHE A 153 -9.23 17.92 -13.51
C PHE A 153 -8.44 19.24 -13.54
N VAL A 154 -9.11 20.40 -13.56
CA VAL A 154 -8.44 21.72 -13.48
C VAL A 154 -8.18 22.12 -12.02
N HIS A 155 -9.00 21.68 -11.06
CA HIS A 155 -8.67 21.78 -9.63
C HIS A 155 -7.47 20.89 -9.25
N ILE A 156 -7.37 19.71 -9.88
CA ILE A 156 -6.27 18.73 -9.81
C ILE A 156 -4.87 19.31 -10.06
N ALA A 157 -4.76 20.34 -10.90
CA ALA A 157 -3.48 20.97 -11.25
C ALA A 157 -3.15 22.20 -10.37
N ARG A 158 -4.16 22.96 -9.94
CA ARG A 158 -3.98 24.29 -9.32
C ARG A 158 -3.47 24.30 -7.88
N ALA A 159 -3.43 23.17 -7.20
CA ALA A 159 -3.27 23.14 -5.75
C ALA A 159 -2.00 22.39 -5.26
N MET A 160 -1.05 22.07 -6.14
CA MET A 160 0.16 21.29 -5.83
C MET A 160 1.33 22.11 -5.24
N ASN A 161 1.06 22.98 -4.26
CA ASN A 161 2.08 23.72 -3.49
C ASN A 161 2.20 23.16 -2.06
N THR A 162 2.52 21.86 -1.92
CA THR A 162 2.81 21.23 -0.61
C THR A 162 4.14 20.49 -0.62
N MET A 163 4.75 20.30 0.56
CA MET A 163 5.82 19.32 0.72
C MET A 163 5.32 17.94 0.24
N GLY A 164 6.06 17.31 -0.68
CA GLY A 164 5.76 15.94 -1.07
C GLY A 164 5.83 14.98 0.12
N LEU A 165 5.10 13.86 0.06
CA LEU A 165 5.02 12.87 1.14
C LEU A 165 6.32 12.04 1.32
N TRP A 166 7.28 12.23 0.43
CA TRP A 166 8.56 11.53 0.41
C TRP A 166 9.67 12.40 1.03
N ASP A 167 10.28 11.93 2.11
CA ASP A 167 11.46 12.56 2.70
C ASP A 167 12.72 11.98 2.02
N GLU A 168 13.52 12.81 1.32
CA GLU A 168 14.67 12.31 0.55
C GLU A 168 15.87 11.93 1.42
N GLU A 169 16.02 12.61 2.56
CA GLU A 169 17.10 12.38 3.51
C GLU A 169 16.87 11.05 4.22
N ASP A 170 15.66 10.85 4.75
CA ASP A 170 15.29 9.59 5.37
C ASP A 170 14.83 8.56 4.35
N GLY A 171 14.66 8.87 3.06
CA GLY A 171 14.28 7.89 2.04
C GLY A 171 13.06 7.04 2.41
N PHE A 172 12.01 7.68 2.92
CA PHE A 172 10.78 7.04 3.40
C PHE A 172 9.58 7.97 3.22
N TYR A 173 8.38 7.39 3.15
CA TYR A 173 7.13 8.17 3.06
C TYR A 173 6.56 8.47 4.45
N TYR A 174 6.05 9.69 4.62
CA TYR A 174 5.48 10.18 5.86
C TYR A 174 4.18 10.95 5.62
N ASP A 175 3.35 11.03 6.65
CA ASP A 175 2.25 11.99 6.66
C ASP A 175 2.77 13.40 6.93
N VAL A 176 2.07 14.41 6.41
CA VAL A 176 2.39 15.83 6.63
C VAL A 176 1.22 16.51 7.32
N LEU A 177 1.51 17.17 8.45
CA LEU A 177 0.56 18.00 9.19
C LEU A 177 0.64 19.44 8.70
N HIS A 178 -0.49 19.99 8.28
CA HIS A 178 -0.64 21.37 7.84
C HIS A 178 -1.41 22.19 8.87
N ARG A 179 -0.82 23.26 9.40
CA ARG A 179 -1.43 24.15 10.39
C ARG A 179 -1.13 25.62 10.07
N GLY A 180 -2.08 26.29 9.42
CA GLY A 180 -1.86 27.68 8.98
C GLY A 180 -0.75 27.72 7.93
N SER A 181 0.34 28.42 8.23
CA SER A 181 1.55 28.45 7.39
C SER A 181 2.63 27.44 7.82
N GLU A 182 2.37 26.65 8.88
CA GLU A 182 3.29 25.63 9.37
C GLU A 182 2.99 24.29 8.70
N GLU A 183 4.03 23.69 8.12
CA GLU A 183 3.99 22.35 7.55
C GLU A 183 5.00 21.46 8.27
N MET A 184 4.57 20.28 8.72
CA MET A 184 5.39 19.38 9.53
C MET A 184 5.29 17.93 9.07
N THR A 185 6.43 17.36 8.69
CA THR A 185 6.55 15.92 8.41
C THR A 185 6.48 15.11 9.71
N LEU A 186 5.51 14.21 9.81
CA LEU A 186 5.37 13.29 10.93
C LEU A 186 6.26 12.06 10.71
N ARG A 187 7.53 12.14 11.15
CA ARG A 187 8.58 11.12 10.97
C ARG A 187 8.36 9.85 11.83
N ILE A 188 7.23 9.19 11.59
CA ILE A 188 6.81 7.95 12.24
C ILE A 188 6.98 6.82 11.23
N ARG A 189 8.05 6.04 11.39
CA ARG A 189 8.37 4.91 10.51
C ARG A 189 7.39 3.78 10.77
N SER A 190 6.33 3.75 10.00
CA SER A 190 5.19 2.84 10.15
C SER A 190 4.76 2.22 8.82
N MET A 191 3.81 1.30 8.89
CA MET A 191 3.15 0.69 7.73
C MET A 191 2.59 1.73 6.77
N VAL A 192 2.20 2.91 7.27
CA VAL A 192 1.73 4.04 6.46
C VAL A 192 2.73 4.40 5.37
N GLY A 193 4.03 4.49 5.70
CA GLY A 193 5.09 4.78 4.74
C GLY A 193 5.49 3.60 3.84
N LEU A 194 4.93 2.40 4.07
CA LEU A 194 5.13 1.20 3.26
C LEU A 194 3.97 0.95 2.28
N ILE A 195 2.76 1.42 2.57
CA ILE A 195 1.58 1.29 1.69
C ILE A 195 1.79 1.84 0.26
N PRO A 196 2.62 2.89 0.00
CA PRO A 196 2.95 3.30 -1.37
C PRO A 196 3.47 2.16 -2.26
N LEU A 197 4.10 1.13 -1.69
CA LEU A 197 4.58 -0.05 -2.43
C LEU A 197 3.45 -0.84 -3.07
N PHE A 198 2.20 -0.73 -2.56
CA PHE A 198 1.07 -1.52 -3.04
C PHE A 198 0.52 -1.03 -4.38
N ALA A 199 0.77 0.24 -4.71
CA ALA A 199 0.42 0.85 -5.97
C ALA A 199 1.47 0.54 -7.04
N VAL A 200 1.50 -0.72 -7.46
CA VAL A 200 2.40 -1.23 -8.51
C VAL A 200 1.65 -2.16 -9.47
N GLU A 201 1.84 -1.95 -10.78
CA GLU A 201 1.33 -2.80 -11.85
C GLU A 201 2.32 -2.87 -13.04
N PRO A 202 2.99 -4.02 -13.24
CA PRO A 202 3.89 -4.22 -14.36
C PRO A 202 3.14 -4.76 -15.59
N ILE A 203 3.02 -3.96 -16.66
CA ILE A 203 2.22 -4.30 -17.84
C ILE A 203 3.15 -4.61 -19.03
N PRO A 204 3.03 -5.78 -19.70
CA PRO A 204 3.79 -6.08 -20.92
C PRO A 204 3.51 -5.05 -22.02
N ALA A 205 4.55 -4.56 -22.70
CA ALA A 205 4.38 -3.65 -23.84
C ALA A 205 3.53 -4.27 -24.95
N GLU A 206 3.66 -5.59 -25.18
CA GLU A 206 2.81 -6.33 -26.12
C GLU A 206 1.33 -6.35 -25.74
N LEU A 207 0.99 -6.22 -24.46
CA LEU A 207 -0.39 -6.12 -24.01
C LEU A 207 -0.94 -4.72 -24.29
N ILE A 208 -0.14 -3.69 -24.04
CA ILE A 208 -0.50 -2.29 -24.36
C ILE A 208 -0.72 -2.12 -25.86
N ALA A 209 0.13 -2.73 -26.69
CA ALA A 209 0.02 -2.68 -28.15
C ALA A 209 -1.29 -3.29 -28.70
N LYS A 210 -1.98 -4.13 -27.93
CA LYS A 210 -3.30 -4.70 -28.31
C LYS A 210 -4.45 -3.71 -28.12
N PHE A 211 -4.21 -2.58 -27.46
CA PHE A 211 -5.19 -1.54 -27.16
C PHE A 211 -4.73 -0.22 -27.78
N PRO A 212 -4.92 -0.03 -29.09
CA PRO A 212 -4.30 1.07 -29.81
C PRO A 212 -4.84 2.45 -29.42
N ALA A 213 -6.10 2.57 -28.97
CA ALA A 213 -6.64 3.84 -28.49
C ALA A 213 -6.01 4.21 -27.15
N PHE A 214 -5.95 3.25 -26.21
CA PHE A 214 -5.24 3.43 -24.94
C PHE A 214 -3.75 3.77 -25.17
N ALA A 215 -3.06 3.00 -26.00
CA ALA A 215 -1.63 3.19 -26.27
C ALA A 215 -1.34 4.59 -26.85
N ARG A 216 -2.13 5.05 -27.84
CA ARG A 216 -1.97 6.39 -28.41
C ARG A 216 -2.16 7.49 -27.36
N ARG A 217 -3.19 7.37 -26.52
CA ARG A 217 -3.51 8.37 -25.50
C ARG A 217 -2.44 8.41 -24.41
N MET A 218 -2.00 7.24 -23.95
CA MET A 218 -0.89 7.11 -23.00
C MET A 218 0.38 7.75 -23.56
N GLU A 219 0.79 7.45 -24.79
CA GLU A 219 2.00 8.04 -25.37
C GLU A 219 1.88 9.55 -25.58
N TRP A 220 0.73 10.01 -26.10
CA TRP A 220 0.46 11.44 -26.25
C TRP A 220 0.60 12.17 -24.91
N PHE A 221 0.03 11.61 -23.83
CA PHE A 221 0.12 12.20 -22.50
C PHE A 221 1.57 12.23 -22.00
N ILE A 222 2.35 11.16 -22.20
CA ILE A 222 3.76 11.14 -21.81
C ILE A 222 4.56 12.20 -22.58
N ASP A 223 4.31 12.37 -23.89
CA ASP A 223 5.04 13.35 -24.71
C ASP A 223 4.64 14.80 -24.43
N HIS A 224 3.38 15.06 -24.07
CA HIS A 224 2.83 16.42 -23.96
C HIS A 224 2.63 16.91 -22.53
N ARG A 225 2.70 16.02 -21.53
CA ARG A 225 2.62 16.34 -20.09
C ARG A 225 3.86 15.84 -19.34
N PRO A 226 5.08 16.28 -19.74
CA PRO A 226 6.31 15.93 -19.02
C PRO A 226 6.23 16.38 -17.56
N ASP A 227 5.57 17.51 -17.30
CA ASP A 227 5.29 18.00 -15.96
C ASP A 227 4.62 16.90 -15.11
N LEU A 228 3.60 16.21 -15.63
CA LEU A 228 2.87 15.20 -14.86
C LEU A 228 3.57 13.85 -14.74
N THR A 229 4.44 13.56 -15.68
CA THR A 229 5.07 12.25 -15.84
C THR A 229 6.45 12.18 -15.20
N GLU A 230 7.07 13.33 -14.92
CA GLU A 230 8.31 13.42 -14.19
C GLU A 230 8.14 12.90 -12.74
N GLY A 231 8.92 11.89 -12.37
CA GLY A 231 8.83 11.24 -11.06
C GLY A 231 7.85 10.06 -10.96
N VAL A 232 7.12 9.73 -12.03
CA VAL A 232 6.37 8.46 -12.13
C VAL A 232 7.28 7.39 -12.72
N ALA A 233 7.38 6.24 -12.05
CA ALA A 233 8.37 5.23 -12.39
C ALA A 233 8.20 4.69 -13.83
N CYS A 234 9.29 4.64 -14.60
CA CYS A 234 9.51 3.79 -15.77
C CYS A 234 8.35 3.60 -16.78
N MET A 235 7.70 4.70 -17.19
CA MET A 235 6.62 4.64 -18.20
C MET A 235 7.10 4.32 -19.62
N ARG A 236 8.39 4.52 -19.92
CA ARG A 236 9.02 4.21 -21.21
C ARG A 236 10.14 3.18 -21.12
N THR A 237 10.83 3.12 -19.98
CA THR A 237 11.89 2.15 -19.75
C THR A 237 11.29 0.75 -19.66
N LEU A 238 11.70 -0.12 -20.57
CA LEU A 238 11.31 -1.52 -20.54
C LEU A 238 12.13 -2.25 -19.47
N GLY A 239 11.44 -2.98 -18.61
CA GLY A 239 12.04 -3.91 -17.66
C GLY A 239 12.17 -5.31 -18.25
N ALA A 240 12.31 -6.30 -17.37
CA ALA A 240 12.30 -7.71 -17.72
C ALA A 240 11.03 -8.07 -18.51
N MET A 241 11.21 -8.86 -19.58
CA MET A 241 10.13 -9.29 -20.48
C MET A 241 9.36 -8.13 -21.13
N ASP A 242 10.05 -7.05 -21.48
CA ASP A 242 9.51 -5.86 -22.17
C ASP A 242 8.30 -5.23 -21.47
N ARG A 243 8.30 -5.23 -20.14
CA ARG A 243 7.24 -4.64 -19.32
C ARG A 243 7.49 -3.17 -19.08
N ARG A 244 6.42 -2.38 -19.03
CA ARG A 244 6.41 -1.04 -18.41
C ARG A 244 5.99 -1.18 -16.95
N LEU A 245 6.48 -0.30 -16.09
CA LEU A 245 6.10 -0.27 -14.68
C LEU A 245 5.18 0.92 -14.45
N PHE A 246 3.99 0.69 -13.93
CA PHE A 246 3.19 1.77 -13.33
C PHE A 246 3.29 1.63 -11.83
N SER A 247 4.08 2.50 -11.19
CA SER A 247 4.33 2.46 -9.75
C SER A 247 4.48 3.86 -9.16
N VAL A 248 3.92 4.08 -7.97
CA VAL A 248 4.20 5.28 -7.17
C VAL A 248 5.67 5.30 -6.75
N VAL A 249 6.19 4.13 -6.37
CA VAL A 249 7.58 3.98 -5.88
C VAL A 249 8.47 3.56 -7.03
N GLU A 250 9.41 4.42 -7.41
CA GLU A 250 10.44 4.10 -8.40
C GLU A 250 11.55 3.19 -7.83
N PRO A 251 12.34 2.48 -8.68
CA PRO A 251 13.32 1.49 -8.21
C PRO A 251 14.38 2.03 -7.23
N ARG A 252 14.77 3.30 -7.35
CA ARG A 252 15.72 3.94 -6.42
C ARG A 252 15.12 4.14 -5.03
N LYS A 253 13.88 4.65 -4.97
CA LYS A 253 13.11 4.79 -3.72
C LYS A 253 12.80 3.43 -3.11
N LEU A 254 12.45 2.44 -3.93
CA LEU A 254 12.24 1.05 -3.52
C LEU A 254 13.48 0.52 -2.78
N ALA A 255 14.68 0.70 -3.34
CA ALA A 255 15.91 0.28 -2.67
C ALA A 255 16.13 0.96 -1.31
N LYS A 256 15.81 2.25 -1.17
CA LYS A 256 15.89 2.98 0.11
C LYS A 256 14.89 2.43 1.14
N ILE A 257 13.65 2.17 0.73
CA ILE A 257 12.62 1.59 1.61
C ILE A 257 13.01 0.18 2.04
N LEU A 258 13.47 -0.66 1.12
CA LEU A 258 13.82 -2.06 1.39
C LEU A 258 14.95 -2.19 2.41
N ARG A 259 15.91 -1.26 2.45
CA ARG A 259 16.96 -1.25 3.50
C ARG A 259 16.35 -1.22 4.91
N ARG A 260 15.30 -0.43 5.14
CA ARG A 260 14.63 -0.36 6.45
C ARG A 260 13.64 -1.49 6.67
N LEU A 261 12.87 -1.82 5.62
CA LEU A 261 11.88 -2.89 5.67
C LEU A 261 12.50 -4.24 6.07
N LEU A 262 13.70 -4.51 5.58
CA LEU A 262 14.41 -5.77 5.74
C LEU A 262 15.44 -5.74 6.89
N ASP A 263 15.45 -4.68 7.70
CA ASP A 263 16.30 -4.55 8.89
C ASP A 263 15.60 -5.12 10.13
N GLU A 264 16.26 -6.04 10.83
CA GLU A 264 15.72 -6.71 12.01
C GLU A 264 15.61 -5.81 13.25
N SER A 265 16.39 -4.72 13.27
CA SER A 265 16.29 -3.66 14.28
C SER A 265 15.14 -2.67 14.02
N GLU A 266 14.54 -2.73 12.82
CA GLU A 266 13.40 -1.90 12.41
C GLU A 266 12.16 -2.77 12.16
N PHE A 267 11.85 -3.07 10.90
CA PHE A 267 10.57 -3.67 10.50
C PHE A 267 10.59 -5.19 10.45
N LEU A 268 11.74 -5.81 10.14
CA LEU A 268 11.82 -7.24 9.89
C LEU A 268 11.79 -8.03 11.20
N SER A 269 10.72 -8.81 11.38
CA SER A 269 10.58 -9.77 12.47
C SER A 269 10.87 -11.19 11.98
N PRO A 270 11.27 -12.14 12.84
CA PRO A 270 11.26 -13.57 12.51
C PRO A 270 9.90 -14.08 12.02
N HIS A 271 8.83 -13.32 12.24
CA HIS A 271 7.45 -13.72 11.98
C HIS A 271 6.74 -12.87 10.89
N GLY A 272 7.41 -11.89 10.28
CA GLY A 272 6.83 -11.03 9.24
C GLY A 272 7.34 -9.59 9.32
N ILE A 273 6.60 -8.65 8.74
CA ILE A 273 6.86 -7.21 8.83
C ILE A 273 5.99 -6.59 9.91
N ARG A 274 6.63 -5.88 10.86
CA ARG A 274 5.99 -5.11 11.93
C ARG A 274 5.22 -3.92 11.36
N ALA A 275 4.10 -3.56 11.97
CA ALA A 275 3.34 -2.37 11.55
C ALA A 275 4.01 -1.04 11.95
N LEU A 276 4.91 -1.04 12.92
CA LEU A 276 5.72 0.11 13.32
C LEU A 276 7.18 -0.33 13.47
N SER A 277 8.12 0.51 13.02
CA SER A 277 9.55 0.24 13.17
C SER A 277 9.91 0.11 14.65
N ARG A 278 10.69 -0.93 14.96
CA ARG A 278 11.19 -1.20 16.30
C ARG A 278 12.10 -0.08 16.84
N VAL A 279 12.64 0.80 15.99
CA VAL A 279 13.41 1.98 16.42
C VAL A 279 12.62 2.86 17.40
N HIS A 280 11.30 2.92 17.27
CA HIS A 280 10.41 3.69 18.14
C HIS A 280 10.24 3.09 19.55
N ARG A 281 10.92 1.98 19.86
CA ARG A 281 11.05 1.44 21.22
C ARG A 281 11.98 2.30 22.05
N ASP A 282 13.16 2.57 21.50
CA ASP A 282 14.25 3.29 22.16
C ASP A 282 14.24 4.78 21.82
N GLN A 283 13.67 5.13 20.66
CA GLN A 283 13.49 6.51 20.20
C GLN A 283 12.02 6.78 19.83
N PRO A 284 11.10 6.86 20.82
CA PRO A 284 9.71 7.19 20.57
C PRO A 284 9.57 8.52 19.83
N TYR A 285 8.63 8.59 18.90
CA TYR A 285 8.28 9.87 18.28
C TYR A 285 7.47 10.70 19.26
N SER A 286 7.81 11.99 19.41
CA SER A 286 7.09 12.95 20.23
C SER A 286 6.84 14.24 19.46
N LEU A 287 5.65 14.79 19.64
CA LEU A 287 5.18 16.00 19.00
C LEU A 287 4.49 16.90 20.02
N LYS A 288 4.91 18.17 20.11
CA LYS A 288 4.32 19.16 21.01
C LYS A 288 3.46 20.13 20.22
N ILE A 289 2.17 20.20 20.55
CA ILE A 289 1.20 21.13 19.95
C ILE A 289 0.40 21.79 21.08
N ASP A 290 0.33 23.12 21.06
CA ASP A 290 -0.47 23.93 21.97
C ASP A 290 -0.27 23.58 23.47
N GLY A 291 0.97 23.22 23.83
CA GLY A 291 1.35 22.84 25.20
C GLY A 291 1.06 21.39 25.60
N ALA A 292 0.41 20.61 24.73
CA ALA A 292 0.22 19.16 24.89
C ALA A 292 1.29 18.36 24.14
N GLU A 293 1.68 17.21 24.69
CA GLU A 293 2.64 16.29 24.08
C GLU A 293 1.91 15.02 23.58
N TYR A 294 2.09 14.71 22.31
CA TYR A 294 1.55 13.54 21.62
C TYR A 294 2.71 12.63 21.23
N GLY A 295 2.55 11.31 21.34
CA GLY A 295 3.65 10.40 21.05
C GLY A 295 3.24 9.02 20.55
N VAL A 296 4.19 8.40 19.85
CA VAL A 296 4.10 7.03 19.34
C VAL A 296 5.33 6.26 19.81
N ARG A 297 5.09 5.12 20.44
CA ARG A 297 6.10 4.17 20.92
C ARG A 297 5.83 2.80 20.32
N TYR A 298 6.89 2.02 20.11
CA TYR A 298 6.77 0.62 19.72
C TYR A 298 6.17 -0.26 20.83
N GLU A 299 5.10 -0.97 20.49
CA GLU A 299 4.34 -1.88 21.33
C GLU A 299 4.08 -3.17 20.54
N PRO A 300 4.80 -4.27 20.80
CA PRO A 300 4.74 -5.46 19.95
C PRO A 300 3.43 -6.24 20.04
N ALA A 301 2.60 -6.03 21.08
CA ALA A 301 1.39 -6.80 21.37
C ALA A 301 0.19 -5.87 21.60
N GLU A 302 -0.53 -5.98 22.72
CA GLU A 302 -1.63 -5.09 23.06
C GLU A 302 -1.15 -3.63 23.27
N SER A 303 -2.04 -2.68 22.99
CA SER A 303 -1.79 -1.24 23.22
C SER A 303 -1.89 -0.93 24.72
N SER A 304 -0.93 -0.17 25.25
CA SER A 304 -1.01 0.43 26.59
C SER A 304 -1.93 1.66 26.65
N SER A 305 -2.35 2.17 25.49
CA SER A 305 -3.28 3.29 25.39
C SER A 305 -4.72 2.82 25.16
N GLY A 306 -5.69 3.57 25.70
CA GLY A 306 -7.12 3.33 25.50
C GLY A 306 -7.70 3.91 24.21
N LEU A 307 -6.87 4.51 23.34
CA LEU A 307 -7.28 4.98 22.02
C LEU A 307 -7.95 3.81 21.26
N PHE A 308 -9.15 4.05 20.72
CA PHE A 308 -9.98 3.05 20.04
C PHE A 308 -10.27 1.77 20.85
N GLY A 309 -10.38 1.89 22.17
CA GLY A 309 -10.77 0.77 23.05
C GLY A 309 -9.63 -0.18 23.43
N GLY A 310 -8.38 0.14 23.06
CA GLY A 310 -7.15 -0.51 23.57
C GLY A 310 -6.86 -1.93 23.08
N ASN A 311 -7.82 -2.59 22.42
CA ASN A 311 -7.69 -4.00 21.99
C ASN A 311 -7.06 -4.18 20.60
N SER A 312 -7.11 -3.17 19.72
CA SER A 312 -6.47 -3.19 18.40
C SER A 312 -5.19 -2.37 18.45
N ASN A 313 -4.09 -2.91 17.91
CA ASN A 313 -2.81 -2.21 17.95
C ASN A 313 -2.02 -2.34 16.64
N TRP A 314 -1.69 -1.18 16.07
CA TRP A 314 -0.85 -1.03 14.89
C TRP A 314 0.57 -0.56 15.22
N ARG A 315 0.89 -0.26 16.49
CA ARG A 315 2.18 0.28 16.92
C ARG A 315 3.28 -0.77 17.08
N GLY A 316 3.25 -1.85 16.31
CA GLY A 316 4.29 -2.88 16.36
C GLY A 316 3.91 -4.29 15.95
N PRO A 317 2.65 -4.75 16.15
CA PRO A 317 2.27 -6.10 15.77
C PRO A 317 2.36 -6.38 14.27
N ILE A 318 2.33 -7.66 13.92
CA ILE A 318 2.30 -8.18 12.55
C ILE A 318 0.85 -8.43 12.15
N TRP A 319 0.48 -7.82 11.02
CA TRP A 319 -0.85 -7.94 10.43
C TRP A 319 -0.77 -8.64 9.08
N PHE A 320 -1.49 -9.75 8.94
CA PHE A 320 -1.54 -10.56 7.72
C PHE A 320 -1.97 -9.79 6.46
N PRO A 321 -3.01 -8.94 6.44
CA PRO A 321 -3.49 -8.34 5.19
C PRO A 321 -2.44 -7.44 4.52
N VAL A 322 -1.79 -6.57 5.29
CA VAL A 322 -0.76 -5.67 4.75
C VAL A 322 0.54 -6.39 4.40
N ASN A 323 0.92 -7.42 5.18
CA ASN A 323 2.06 -8.28 4.84
C ASN A 323 1.82 -9.07 3.54
N TYR A 324 0.60 -9.59 3.35
CA TYR A 324 0.23 -10.30 2.13
C TYR A 324 0.27 -9.37 0.90
N LEU A 325 -0.27 -8.15 1.01
CA LEU A 325 -0.21 -7.15 -0.06
C LEU A 325 1.22 -6.73 -0.37
N LEU A 326 2.07 -6.58 0.66
CA LEU A 326 3.50 -6.31 0.48
C LEU A 326 4.19 -7.42 -0.31
N ILE A 327 3.96 -8.69 0.05
CA ILE A 327 4.50 -9.85 -0.67
C ILE A 327 4.05 -9.85 -2.13
N GLU A 328 2.75 -9.64 -2.42
CA GLU A 328 2.26 -9.53 -3.80
C GLU A 328 2.93 -8.37 -4.55
N SER A 329 3.18 -7.25 -3.87
CA SER A 329 3.82 -6.08 -4.46
C SER A 329 5.28 -6.32 -4.80
N LEU A 330 6.04 -6.99 -3.92
CA LEU A 330 7.42 -7.41 -4.20
C LEU A 330 7.51 -8.37 -5.39
N GLN A 331 6.55 -9.29 -5.52
CA GLN A 331 6.44 -10.17 -6.69
C GLN A 331 6.19 -9.36 -7.98
N LYS A 332 5.32 -8.35 -7.93
CA LYS A 332 5.07 -7.45 -9.06
C LYS A 332 6.31 -6.62 -9.43
N PHE A 333 7.01 -6.04 -8.44
CA PHE A 333 8.28 -5.36 -8.70
C PHE A 333 9.30 -6.32 -9.33
N HIS A 334 9.39 -7.57 -8.84
CA HIS A 334 10.27 -8.58 -9.42
C HIS A 334 9.94 -8.88 -10.89
N HIS A 335 8.65 -8.99 -11.26
CA HIS A 335 8.28 -9.22 -12.66
C HIS A 335 8.79 -8.13 -13.61
N TYR A 336 8.97 -6.90 -13.13
CA TYR A 336 9.55 -5.81 -13.91
C TYR A 336 11.07 -5.71 -13.77
N LEU A 337 11.62 -5.82 -12.56
CA LEU A 337 13.05 -5.62 -12.30
C LEU A 337 13.92 -6.84 -12.64
N GLY A 338 13.34 -8.04 -12.66
CA GLY A 338 14.02 -9.31 -12.92
C GLY A 338 15.03 -9.69 -11.84
N ASP A 339 15.89 -10.65 -12.17
CA ASP A 339 16.92 -11.20 -11.28
C ASP A 339 18.12 -10.27 -11.08
N GLY A 340 18.28 -9.25 -11.95
CA GLY A 340 19.38 -8.29 -11.86
C GLY A 340 19.24 -7.28 -10.71
N PHE A 341 18.04 -7.14 -10.14
CA PHE A 341 17.81 -6.30 -8.96
C PHE A 341 17.81 -7.15 -7.70
N THR A 342 18.86 -7.00 -6.90
CA THR A 342 19.00 -7.66 -5.61
C THR A 342 19.06 -6.65 -4.47
N VAL A 343 18.63 -7.11 -3.29
CA VAL A 343 18.76 -6.37 -2.03
C VAL A 343 19.33 -7.27 -0.95
N GLU A 344 19.94 -6.65 0.04
CA GLU A 344 20.47 -7.35 1.20
C GLU A 344 19.32 -7.89 2.08
N PHE A 345 19.40 -9.15 2.50
CA PHE A 345 18.39 -9.78 3.35
C PHE A 345 19.00 -10.77 4.36
N PRO A 346 18.84 -10.53 5.68
CA PRO A 346 18.42 -9.26 6.28
C PRO A 346 19.38 -8.12 5.94
N THR A 347 18.95 -6.86 6.07
CA THR A 347 19.84 -5.70 5.96
C THR A 347 21.02 -5.84 6.90
N GLY A 348 22.24 -5.56 6.42
CA GLY A 348 23.49 -5.73 7.17
C GLY A 348 24.08 -7.15 7.21
N SER A 349 23.46 -8.15 6.55
CA SER A 349 23.94 -9.54 6.54
C SER A 349 24.98 -9.90 5.47
N GLY A 350 25.19 -9.04 4.48
CA GLY A 350 25.96 -9.28 3.25
C GLY A 350 25.26 -10.19 2.23
N ARG A 351 24.15 -10.85 2.59
CA ARG A 351 23.44 -11.79 1.71
C ARG A 351 22.51 -11.07 0.75
N GLN A 352 22.77 -11.16 -0.55
CA GLN A 352 21.92 -10.57 -1.59
C GLN A 352 20.84 -11.56 -2.04
N LEU A 353 19.59 -11.10 -2.11
CA LEU A 353 18.43 -11.84 -2.61
C LEU A 353 17.70 -11.03 -3.69
N THR A 354 17.11 -11.73 -4.66
CA THR A 354 16.15 -11.12 -5.59
C THR A 354 14.83 -10.81 -4.86
N LEU A 355 14.00 -9.92 -5.42
CA LEU A 355 12.71 -9.60 -4.82
C LEU A 355 11.75 -10.81 -4.73
N ALA A 356 11.84 -11.78 -5.66
CA ALA A 356 11.11 -13.04 -5.53
C ALA A 356 11.57 -13.88 -4.33
N GLN A 357 12.88 -13.93 -4.08
CA GLN A 357 13.44 -14.63 -2.92
C GLN A 357 13.06 -13.93 -1.62
N VAL A 358 13.07 -12.60 -1.57
CA VAL A 358 12.58 -11.82 -0.41
C VAL A 358 11.10 -12.09 -0.16
N ALA A 359 10.26 -12.07 -1.19
CA ALA A 359 8.83 -12.38 -1.06
C ALA A 359 8.58 -13.80 -0.52
N THR A 360 9.41 -14.77 -0.95
CA THR A 360 9.37 -16.17 -0.46
C THR A 360 9.76 -16.24 1.02
N GLU A 361 10.80 -15.52 1.42
CA GLU A 361 11.28 -15.52 2.80
C GLU A 361 10.28 -14.85 3.76
N LEU A 362 9.66 -13.74 3.36
CA LEU A 362 8.56 -13.13 4.12
C LEU A 362 7.35 -14.08 4.23
N SER A 363 7.02 -14.80 3.15
CA SER A 363 5.96 -15.82 3.17
C SER A 363 6.26 -16.95 4.15
N ARG A 364 7.52 -17.42 4.22
CA ARG A 364 7.96 -18.41 5.20
C ARG A 364 7.89 -17.89 6.62
N ARG A 365 8.32 -16.65 6.88
CA ARG A 365 8.25 -16.02 8.21
C ARG A 365 6.81 -15.91 8.73
N LEU A 366 5.86 -15.50 7.87
CA LEU A 366 4.44 -15.49 8.24
C LEU A 366 3.88 -16.91 8.44
N SER A 367 4.27 -17.86 7.61
CA SER A 367 3.83 -19.25 7.74
C SER A 367 4.37 -19.91 9.02
N SER A 368 5.61 -19.58 9.41
CA SER A 368 6.29 -20.15 10.58
C SER A 368 5.52 -19.90 11.88
N ILE A 369 4.74 -18.81 11.96
CA ILE A 369 3.84 -18.51 13.09
C ILE A 369 2.97 -19.71 13.46
N PHE A 370 2.49 -20.44 12.45
CA PHE A 370 1.58 -21.56 12.63
C PHE A 370 2.26 -22.90 12.58
N LEU A 371 3.55 -22.99 12.26
CA LEU A 371 4.27 -24.26 12.12
C LEU A 371 4.99 -24.61 13.44
N ARG A 372 5.31 -25.90 13.61
CA ARG A 372 6.15 -26.34 14.72
C ARG A 372 7.60 -26.04 14.40
N ASP A 373 8.31 -25.49 15.37
CA ASP A 373 9.77 -25.34 15.34
C ASP A 373 10.48 -26.65 15.74
N GLY A 374 11.81 -26.59 15.89
CA GLY A 374 12.64 -27.74 16.27
C GLY A 374 12.32 -28.31 17.66
N ASP A 375 11.72 -27.51 18.55
CA ASP A 375 11.27 -27.91 19.88
C ASP A 375 9.81 -28.40 19.89
N GLY A 376 9.18 -28.47 18.71
CA GLY A 376 7.79 -28.86 18.54
C GLY A 376 6.78 -27.78 18.94
N ARG A 377 7.22 -26.54 19.18
CA ARG A 377 6.40 -25.41 19.63
C ARG A 377 5.97 -24.56 18.45
N ARG A 378 4.85 -23.84 18.60
CA ARG A 378 4.33 -22.90 17.59
C ARG A 378 4.37 -21.47 18.14
N PRO A 379 4.90 -20.48 17.39
CA PRO A 379 4.85 -19.09 17.81
C PRO A 379 3.44 -18.62 18.15
N ALA A 380 2.43 -18.98 17.34
CA ALA A 380 1.02 -18.59 17.54
C ALA A 380 0.47 -18.89 18.95
N PHE A 381 0.95 -19.95 19.60
CA PHE A 381 0.53 -20.33 20.96
C PHE A 381 1.32 -19.64 22.08
N GLY A 382 2.39 -18.92 21.74
CA GLY A 382 3.23 -18.19 22.68
C GLY A 382 3.68 -19.05 23.86
N LYS A 383 3.39 -18.58 25.08
CA LYS A 383 3.77 -19.24 26.35
C LYS A 383 2.71 -20.21 26.88
N ALA A 384 1.61 -20.45 26.16
CA ALA A 384 0.53 -21.31 26.63
C ALA A 384 0.91 -22.80 26.54
N GLU A 385 1.56 -23.35 27.58
CA GLU A 385 2.08 -24.73 27.57
C GLU A 385 1.04 -25.80 27.22
N LYS A 386 -0.22 -25.61 27.64
CA LYS A 386 -1.31 -26.51 27.28
C LYS A 386 -1.51 -26.57 25.76
N MET A 387 -1.56 -25.41 25.09
CA MET A 387 -1.67 -25.35 23.63
C MET A 387 -0.38 -25.82 22.95
N GLN A 388 0.78 -25.71 23.60
CA GLN A 388 2.05 -26.16 23.00
C GLN A 388 2.22 -27.68 23.04
N ARG A 389 1.91 -28.33 24.17
CA ARG A 389 2.35 -29.70 24.45
C ARG A 389 1.23 -30.72 24.62
N ASP A 390 0.04 -30.31 25.07
CA ASP A 390 -1.04 -31.25 25.37
C ASP A 390 -1.52 -31.94 24.07
N PRO A 391 -1.48 -33.29 23.98
CA PRO A 391 -1.89 -34.03 22.79
C PRO A 391 -3.32 -33.75 22.33
N HIS A 392 -4.19 -33.28 23.23
CA HIS A 392 -5.56 -32.92 22.93
C HIS A 392 -5.74 -31.48 22.48
N PHE A 393 -4.76 -30.58 22.66
CA PHE A 393 -4.90 -29.15 22.32
C PHE A 393 -3.91 -28.67 21.26
N ARG A 394 -2.75 -29.31 21.14
CA ARG A 394 -1.60 -28.86 20.32
C ARG A 394 -1.79 -28.77 18.81
N ASP A 395 -2.93 -29.25 18.32
CA ASP A 395 -3.30 -29.23 16.91
C ASP A 395 -4.52 -28.34 16.63
N TYR A 396 -5.12 -27.71 17.65
CA TYR A 396 -6.19 -26.73 17.49
C TYR A 396 -5.65 -25.31 17.32
N LEU A 397 -5.20 -25.01 16.10
CA LEU A 397 -4.72 -23.68 15.73
C LEU A 397 -5.83 -22.63 15.82
N LEU A 398 -5.51 -21.50 16.43
CA LEU A 398 -6.37 -20.32 16.46
C LEU A 398 -5.86 -19.30 15.45
N PHE A 399 -6.79 -18.69 14.72
CA PHE A 399 -6.48 -17.54 13.88
C PHE A 399 -6.79 -16.28 14.67
N HIS A 400 -5.74 -15.51 14.92
CA HIS A 400 -5.81 -14.27 15.66
C HIS A 400 -5.94 -13.07 14.73
N GLU A 401 -6.41 -11.98 15.27
CA GLU A 401 -6.55 -10.69 14.59
C GLU A 401 -5.19 -10.19 14.10
N TYR A 402 -4.19 -10.26 14.97
CA TYR A 402 -2.80 -9.90 14.68
C TYR A 402 -1.86 -10.72 15.56
N PHE A 403 -0.55 -10.59 15.31
CA PHE A 403 0.48 -11.37 15.99
C PHE A 403 1.53 -10.46 16.59
N ASN A 404 2.08 -10.86 17.73
CA ASN A 404 3.11 -10.12 18.41
C ASN A 404 4.32 -9.88 17.48
N GLY A 405 4.74 -8.63 17.36
CA GLY A 405 5.78 -8.21 16.43
C GLY A 405 7.18 -8.77 16.73
N ASP A 406 7.42 -9.26 17.95
CA ASP A 406 8.72 -9.80 18.38
C ASP A 406 8.72 -11.33 18.48
N ASP A 407 7.67 -11.97 19.00
CA ASP A 407 7.65 -13.42 19.24
C ASP A 407 6.58 -14.22 18.46
N GLY A 408 5.75 -13.55 17.67
CA GLY A 408 4.74 -14.19 16.82
C GLY A 408 3.56 -14.82 17.56
N SER A 409 3.40 -14.57 18.86
CA SER A 409 2.21 -15.02 19.62
C SER A 409 0.93 -14.36 19.11
N GLY A 410 -0.18 -15.10 19.14
CA GLY A 410 -1.48 -14.58 18.69
C GLY A 410 -2.07 -13.58 19.69
N VAL A 411 -2.56 -12.44 19.18
CA VAL A 411 -3.09 -11.33 19.99
C VAL A 411 -4.43 -10.85 19.41
N GLY A 412 -5.28 -10.23 20.24
CA GLY A 412 -6.59 -9.74 19.84
C GLY A 412 -7.63 -10.84 19.67
N ALA A 413 -8.68 -10.57 18.90
CA ALA A 413 -9.76 -11.54 18.68
C ALA A 413 -9.23 -12.85 18.07
N ASN A 414 -9.67 -13.99 18.61
CA ASN A 414 -9.39 -15.31 18.03
C ASN A 414 -10.60 -15.84 17.23
N HIS A 415 -10.38 -16.85 16.39
CA HIS A 415 -11.31 -17.28 15.32
C HIS A 415 -11.48 -16.25 14.19
N GLN A 416 -10.49 -15.39 14.00
CA GLN A 416 -10.36 -14.47 12.87
C GLN A 416 -9.97 -15.24 11.59
N THR A 417 -10.83 -16.15 11.12
CA THR A 417 -10.76 -16.69 9.74
C THR A 417 -11.21 -15.65 8.70
N GLY A 418 -11.01 -14.37 9.01
CA GLY A 418 -11.03 -13.25 8.07
C GLY A 418 -9.69 -13.15 7.37
N TRP A 419 -8.95 -12.05 7.58
CA TRP A 419 -7.70 -11.82 6.86
C TRP A 419 -6.57 -12.80 7.22
N THR A 420 -6.57 -13.40 8.41
CA THR A 420 -5.51 -14.35 8.82
C THR A 420 -5.59 -15.65 8.02
N GLY A 421 -6.75 -15.96 7.42
CA GLY A 421 -6.90 -17.06 6.47
C GLY A 421 -6.01 -16.95 5.23
N LEU A 422 -5.46 -15.76 4.93
CA LEU A 422 -4.48 -15.56 3.84
C LEU A 422 -3.24 -16.45 3.99
N VAL A 423 -2.92 -16.95 5.19
CA VAL A 423 -1.84 -17.92 5.40
C VAL A 423 -1.95 -19.15 4.52
N ALA A 424 -3.18 -19.61 4.22
CA ALA A 424 -3.39 -20.77 3.35
C ALA A 424 -2.82 -20.51 1.94
N LYS A 425 -2.92 -19.27 1.45
CA LYS A 425 -2.36 -18.88 0.16
C LYS A 425 -0.84 -18.79 0.19
N LEU A 426 -0.27 -18.27 1.27
CA LEU A 426 1.18 -18.18 1.47
C LEU A 426 1.82 -19.57 1.55
N LEU A 427 1.18 -20.51 2.25
CA LEU A 427 1.60 -21.90 2.33
C LEU A 427 1.53 -22.59 0.96
N GLN A 428 0.45 -22.38 0.20
CA GLN A 428 0.35 -22.91 -1.16
C GLN A 428 1.49 -22.39 -2.06
N GLN A 429 1.82 -21.09 -1.97
CA GLN A 429 2.88 -20.49 -2.77
C GLN A 429 4.30 -20.92 -2.35
N SER A 430 4.49 -21.34 -1.10
CA SER A 430 5.80 -21.73 -0.58
C SER A 430 6.05 -23.25 -0.64
N GLY A 431 5.00 -24.04 -0.87
CA GLY A 431 5.05 -25.50 -0.97
C GLY A 431 4.93 -26.04 -2.41
N GLU A 432 4.47 -25.22 -3.37
CA GLU A 432 4.78 -25.35 -4.80
C GLU A 432 6.23 -24.89 -5.04
#